data_AF-A0A319EK72-F1
#
_entry.id   AF-A0A319EK72-F1
#
_cell.length_a   1.000
_cell.length_b   1.000
_cell.length_c   1.000
_cell.angle_alpha   90.00
_cell.angle_beta   90.00
_cell.angle_gamma   90.00
#
_symmetry.space_group_name_H-M   'P 1'
#
loop_
_entity.id
_entity.type
_entity.pdbx_description
1 polymer ?
#
loop_
_entity_poly.entity_id
_entity_poly.type
_entity_poly.pdbx_seq_one_letter_code
_entity_poly.pdbx_strand_id
1 'polypeptide(L)'
;MSSLVPGFILRGARWNYRILHTITGDNTHISTIFKAAVFPHENADQHPDAPKYDSRSVKCMDRERQAYQLPNVASAECFRKMYDVIDNSTLALEWLETTLAEVVYRPDKDTYALIVSFLRATLTSCVVLEAHQHINTDFKPSNILLSNVNTSRITAKVGDLGVVVPSNYLFNGQPFAMRAPEVYLGAPCAEPSQVWAIAATLLVWIKPGVLGSQGCPYSLINDSWSMAKIKQLFPQWHIPAPEDVQGHSFKDQVYGARKLGKLAPLLEAIAPFDEETRKVEIPRELRDLLRFMMVPNPVARPSASDVLVSKEFRAFETFVGGR
;
A
#
# COMPACT_ATOMS: atom_id res chain seq x y z
N MET A 1 11.01 1.09 -29.95
CA MET A 1 11.43 1.22 -28.55
C MET A 1 12.67 0.36 -28.38
N SER A 2 13.84 0.95 -28.20
CA SER A 2 15.05 0.20 -27.81
C SER A 2 14.85 -0.23 -26.36
N SER A 3 14.59 -1.51 -26.11
CA SER A 3 14.58 -2.04 -24.74
C SER A 3 15.95 -1.79 -24.13
N LEU A 4 16.00 -1.19 -22.94
CA LEU A 4 17.24 -1.10 -22.17
C LEU A 4 17.69 -2.53 -21.84
N VAL A 5 18.80 -2.96 -22.43
CA VAL A 5 19.33 -4.32 -22.27
C VAL A 5 20.36 -4.39 -21.14
N PRO A 6 20.57 -5.57 -20.53
CA PRO A 6 21.70 -5.80 -19.63
C PRO A 6 23.02 -5.29 -20.22
N GLY A 7 23.77 -4.54 -19.42
CA GLY A 7 25.02 -3.90 -19.80
C GLY A 7 24.90 -2.45 -20.27
N PHE A 8 23.70 -1.98 -20.65
CA PHE A 8 23.47 -0.58 -21.02
C PHE A 8 23.73 0.36 -19.83
N ILE A 9 24.28 1.55 -20.10
CA ILE A 9 24.61 2.55 -19.06
C ILE A 9 23.72 3.77 -19.23
N LEU A 10 22.91 4.05 -18.21
CA LEU A 10 22.20 5.31 -18.06
C LEU A 10 23.09 6.30 -17.32
N ARG A 11 23.17 7.54 -17.82
CA ARG A 11 23.95 8.61 -17.20
C ARG A 11 22.99 9.49 -16.40
N GLY A 12 23.08 9.44 -15.08
CA GLY A 12 22.38 10.38 -14.20
C GLY A 12 23.21 11.64 -13.94
N ALA A 13 22.62 12.59 -13.24
CA ALA A 13 23.30 13.83 -12.85
C ALA A 13 24.40 13.58 -11.80
N ARG A 14 24.27 12.53 -10.99
CA ARG A 14 25.20 12.22 -9.89
C ARG A 14 26.00 10.94 -10.12
N TRP A 15 25.40 9.96 -10.79
CA TRP A 15 26.01 8.63 -10.96
C TRP A 15 25.71 8.06 -12.34
N ASN A 16 26.52 7.09 -12.75
CA ASN A 16 26.23 6.23 -13.88
C ASN A 16 25.58 4.92 -13.40
N TYR A 17 24.58 4.45 -14.13
CA TYR A 17 23.77 3.28 -13.78
C TYR A 17 23.87 2.23 -14.87
N ARG A 18 24.58 1.13 -14.61
CA ARG A 18 24.66 0.01 -15.55
C ARG A 18 23.53 -0.97 -15.27
N ILE A 19 22.65 -1.17 -16.26
CA ILE A 19 21.54 -2.11 -16.19
C ILE A 19 22.10 -3.53 -16.04
N LEU A 20 21.65 -4.25 -15.00
CA LEU A 20 22.03 -5.65 -14.77
C LEU A 20 20.95 -6.59 -15.33
N HIS A 21 19.69 -6.32 -15.03
CA HIS A 21 18.53 -7.05 -15.55
C HIS A 21 17.25 -6.27 -15.33
N THR A 22 16.25 -6.59 -16.14
CA THR A 22 14.87 -6.12 -15.97
C THR A 22 14.20 -6.91 -14.84
N ILE A 23 13.38 -6.23 -14.05
CA ILE A 23 12.55 -6.85 -13.02
C ILE A 23 11.14 -6.95 -13.55
N THR A 24 10.61 -8.17 -13.57
CA THR A 24 9.21 -8.42 -13.92
C THR A 24 8.35 -8.04 -12.73
N GLY A 25 7.56 -6.97 -12.86
CA GLY A 25 6.60 -6.57 -11.84
C GLY A 25 5.36 -7.48 -11.80
N ASP A 26 4.40 -7.13 -10.95
CA ASP A 26 3.10 -7.81 -10.81
C ASP A 26 2.10 -7.54 -11.96
N ASN A 27 2.58 -7.00 -13.08
CA ASN A 27 1.80 -6.49 -14.22
C ASN A 27 0.80 -5.37 -13.87
N THR A 28 0.86 -4.79 -12.66
CA THR A 28 0.02 -3.64 -12.28
C THR A 28 0.73 -2.30 -12.50
N HIS A 29 2.06 -2.31 -12.56
CA HIS A 29 2.86 -1.13 -12.85
C HIS A 29 2.95 -0.87 -14.36
N ILE A 30 2.78 0.39 -14.74
CA ILE A 30 2.95 0.87 -16.13
C ILE A 30 4.43 1.10 -16.50
N SER A 31 5.32 1.10 -15.50
CA SER A 31 6.75 1.42 -15.66
C SER A 31 7.59 0.16 -15.66
N THR A 32 8.61 0.12 -16.52
CA THR A 32 9.62 -0.93 -16.53
C THR A 32 10.65 -0.68 -15.43
N ILE A 33 10.92 -1.68 -14.58
CA ILE A 33 11.87 -1.58 -13.48
C ILE A 33 13.15 -2.33 -13.84
N PHE A 34 14.31 -1.76 -13.52
CA PHE A 34 15.61 -2.38 -13.74
C PHE A 34 16.43 -2.38 -12.45
N LYS A 35 17.16 -3.47 -12.21
CA LYS A 35 18.26 -3.46 -11.24
C LYS A 35 19.50 -2.92 -11.93
N ALA A 36 20.19 -1.97 -11.30
CA ALA A 36 21.40 -1.36 -11.85
C ALA A 36 22.54 -1.37 -10.84
N ALA A 37 23.77 -1.51 -11.35
CA ALA A 37 24.99 -1.22 -10.60
C ALA A 37 25.33 0.27 -10.74
N VAL A 38 25.76 0.89 -9.64
CA VAL A 38 26.07 2.32 -9.56
C VAL A 38 27.58 2.52 -9.67
N PHE A 39 28.00 3.47 -10.52
CA PHE A 39 29.40 3.85 -10.73
C PHE A 39 29.56 5.37 -10.59
N PRO A 40 30.70 5.86 -10.06
CA PRO A 40 31.01 7.28 -10.04
C PRO A 40 30.89 7.89 -11.44
N HIS A 41 30.37 9.11 -11.52
CA HIS A 41 30.31 9.86 -12.76
C HIS A 41 31.62 10.64 -12.94
N GLU A 42 32.50 10.17 -13.83
CA GLU A 42 33.70 10.90 -14.23
C GLU A 42 33.30 12.01 -15.20
N ASN A 43 33.30 13.27 -14.71
CA ASN A 43 32.94 14.54 -15.38
C ASN A 43 31.46 14.94 -15.35
N ALA A 44 31.08 15.77 -14.37
CA ALA A 44 29.73 16.30 -14.13
C ALA A 44 29.22 17.38 -15.13
N ASP A 45 29.85 17.53 -16.30
CA ASP A 45 29.61 18.67 -17.21
C ASP A 45 28.80 18.32 -18.49
N GLN A 46 28.13 17.17 -18.55
CA GLN A 46 27.28 16.85 -19.71
C GLN A 46 25.87 16.44 -19.31
N HIS A 47 24.91 17.30 -19.69
CA HIS A 47 23.48 17.01 -19.61
C HIS A 47 23.13 15.79 -20.49
N PRO A 48 22.37 14.81 -19.97
CA PRO A 48 21.91 13.70 -20.77
C PRO A 48 20.85 14.14 -21.79
N ASP A 49 20.98 13.67 -23.04
CA ASP A 49 19.97 13.81 -24.08
C ASP A 49 18.71 13.02 -23.72
N ALA A 50 17.57 13.70 -23.64
CA ALA A 50 16.29 13.10 -23.28
C ALA A 50 15.61 12.44 -24.50
N PRO A 51 15.30 11.13 -24.46
CA PRO A 51 14.32 10.55 -25.36
C PRO A 51 12.91 11.00 -24.95
N LYS A 52 12.09 11.40 -25.93
CA LYS A 52 10.65 11.66 -25.74
C LYS A 52 9.89 10.32 -25.66
N TYR A 53 8.82 10.21 -24.85
CA TYR A 53 7.50 9.64 -25.19
C TYR A 53 6.62 9.22 -23.97
N ASP A 54 5.31 9.10 -24.28
CA ASP A 54 4.08 8.71 -23.57
C ASP A 54 3.51 9.64 -22.46
N SER A 55 2.23 9.99 -22.57
CA SER A 55 1.55 11.12 -21.89
C SER A 55 0.76 10.73 -20.64
N ARG A 56 0.50 9.43 -20.40
CA ARG A 56 -0.17 8.96 -19.17
C ARG A 56 0.81 8.57 -18.06
N SER A 57 1.97 8.01 -18.42
CA SER A 57 3.06 7.67 -17.47
C SER A 57 3.70 8.92 -16.85
N VAL A 58 3.76 10.03 -17.60
CA VAL A 58 4.35 11.31 -17.16
C VAL A 58 3.67 11.88 -15.92
N LYS A 59 2.34 11.79 -15.78
CA LYS A 59 1.65 12.37 -14.61
C LYS A 59 1.97 11.65 -13.30
N CYS A 60 2.04 10.31 -13.32
CA CYS A 60 2.40 9.54 -12.12
C CYS A 60 3.88 9.74 -11.78
N MET A 61 4.76 9.80 -12.77
CA MET A 61 6.18 10.07 -12.54
C MET A 61 6.43 11.50 -12.03
N ASP A 62 5.72 12.49 -12.56
CA ASP A 62 5.78 13.87 -12.06
C ASP A 62 5.31 13.95 -10.60
N ARG A 63 4.22 13.25 -10.26
CA ARG A 63 3.72 13.14 -8.88
C ARG A 63 4.71 12.43 -7.97
N GLU A 64 5.29 11.32 -8.40
CA GLU A 64 6.30 10.60 -7.61
C GLU A 64 7.51 11.51 -7.33
N ARG A 65 8.00 12.21 -8.35
CA ARG A 65 9.08 13.21 -8.19
C ARG A 65 8.69 14.34 -7.24
N GLN A 66 7.49 14.88 -7.37
CA GLN A 66 6.98 15.94 -6.50
C GLN A 66 6.84 15.47 -5.04
N ALA A 67 6.36 14.24 -4.83
CA ALA A 67 6.25 13.65 -3.50
C ALA A 67 7.62 13.57 -2.81
N TYR A 68 8.67 13.16 -3.54
CA TYR A 68 10.04 13.18 -3.02
C TYR A 68 10.60 14.58 -2.74
N GLN A 69 10.04 15.62 -3.32
CA GLN A 69 10.42 17.01 -3.07
C GLN A 69 9.70 17.62 -1.86
N LEU A 70 8.69 16.96 -1.31
CA LEU A 70 8.04 17.40 -0.07
C LEU A 70 9.08 17.41 1.07
N PRO A 71 9.06 18.44 1.95
CA PRO A 71 9.94 18.48 3.10
C PRO A 71 9.84 17.18 3.92
N ASN A 72 10.95 16.76 4.52
CA ASN A 72 11.07 15.55 5.34
C ASN A 72 10.82 14.21 4.63
N VAL A 73 10.16 14.14 3.46
CA VAL A 73 9.96 12.88 2.73
C VAL A 73 11.30 12.29 2.26
N ALA A 74 12.17 13.10 1.65
CA ALA A 74 13.47 12.63 1.16
C ALA A 74 14.42 12.17 2.29
N SER A 75 14.27 12.71 3.50
CA SER A 75 15.12 12.39 4.65
C SER A 75 14.54 11.32 5.57
N ALA A 76 13.22 11.07 5.52
CA ALA A 76 12.57 10.11 6.40
C ALA A 76 12.91 8.67 6.01
N GLU A 77 13.29 7.87 7.02
CA GLU A 77 13.72 6.49 6.81
C GLU A 77 12.58 5.57 6.30
N CYS A 78 11.33 5.97 6.52
CA CYS A 78 10.15 5.22 6.10
C CYS A 78 9.90 5.23 4.59
N PHE A 79 10.56 6.09 3.80
CA PHE A 79 10.43 6.13 2.35
C PHE A 79 11.68 5.59 1.65
N ARG A 80 11.48 4.87 0.54
CA ARG A 80 12.58 4.53 -0.38
C ARG A 80 13.25 5.80 -0.86
N LYS A 81 14.58 5.90 -0.81
CA LYS A 81 15.27 7.13 -1.26
C LYS A 81 15.24 7.27 -2.79
N MET A 82 15.09 8.52 -3.26
CA MET A 82 15.36 8.90 -4.65
C MET A 82 16.78 9.44 -4.74
N TYR A 83 17.63 8.79 -5.52
CA TYR A 83 19.03 9.17 -5.68
C TYR A 83 19.25 10.17 -6.82
N ASP A 84 18.53 9.99 -7.93
CA ASP A 84 18.74 10.77 -9.15
C ASP A 84 17.48 10.82 -10.02
N VAL A 85 17.40 11.86 -10.85
CA VAL A 85 16.43 12.00 -11.94
C VAL A 85 17.26 11.93 -13.22
N ILE A 86 17.25 10.77 -13.88
CA ILE A 86 18.09 10.52 -15.06
C ILE A 86 17.54 11.29 -16.27
N ASP A 87 16.22 11.23 -16.46
CA ASP A 87 15.49 11.99 -17.47
C ASP A 87 14.02 12.20 -17.01
N ASN A 88 13.17 12.75 -17.89
CA ASN A 88 11.75 13.03 -17.58
C ASN A 88 10.90 11.78 -17.29
N SER A 89 11.42 10.58 -17.56
CA SER A 89 10.75 9.30 -17.46
C SER A 89 11.51 8.24 -16.67
N THR A 90 12.66 8.61 -16.09
CA THR A 90 13.56 7.65 -15.44
C THR A 90 14.06 8.20 -14.11
N LEU A 91 13.72 7.50 -13.02
CA LEU A 91 14.19 7.79 -11.67
C LEU A 91 15.18 6.71 -11.22
N ALA A 92 16.28 7.13 -10.57
CA ALA A 92 17.15 6.21 -9.85
C ALA A 92 16.74 6.18 -8.37
N LEU A 93 16.30 5.02 -7.91
CA LEU A 93 15.76 4.81 -6.57
C LEU A 93 16.61 3.82 -5.78
N GLU A 94 16.55 3.90 -4.46
CA GLU A 94 17.19 2.97 -3.54
C GLU A 94 16.71 1.53 -3.79
N TRP A 95 17.67 0.62 -3.89
CA TRP A 95 17.41 -0.80 -4.04
C TRP A 95 17.07 -1.44 -2.69
N LEU A 96 15.97 -2.18 -2.64
CA LEU A 96 15.61 -3.09 -1.55
C LEU A 96 15.46 -4.50 -2.13
N GLU A 97 15.74 -5.51 -1.31
CA GLU A 97 15.94 -6.89 -1.77
C GLU A 97 14.65 -7.57 -2.25
N THR A 98 13.52 -7.24 -1.62
CA THR A 98 12.22 -7.88 -1.88
C THR A 98 11.06 -6.95 -1.52
N THR A 99 9.83 -7.38 -1.74
CA THR A 99 8.60 -6.70 -1.30
C THR A 99 7.82 -7.55 -0.31
N LEU A 100 6.89 -6.96 0.45
CA LEU A 100 6.00 -7.73 1.33
C LEU A 100 5.19 -8.77 0.52
N ALA A 101 4.83 -8.47 -0.73
CA ALA A 101 4.09 -9.41 -1.59
C ALA A 101 4.87 -10.70 -1.89
N GLU A 102 6.20 -10.64 -1.89
CA GLU A 102 7.07 -11.77 -2.22
C GLU A 102 7.44 -12.61 -0.98
N VAL A 103 7.24 -12.06 0.23
CA VAL A 103 7.49 -12.77 1.48
C VAL A 103 6.27 -13.61 1.84
N VAL A 104 6.48 -14.87 2.19
CA VAL A 104 5.42 -15.77 2.65
C VAL A 104 5.16 -15.54 4.14
N TYR A 105 3.91 -15.26 4.51
CA TYR A 105 3.51 -15.18 5.91
C TYR A 105 3.71 -16.52 6.63
N ARG A 106 4.32 -16.47 7.82
CA ARG A 106 4.41 -17.58 8.77
C ARG A 106 4.12 -17.06 10.18
N PRO A 107 3.38 -17.79 11.04
CA PRO A 107 3.06 -17.34 12.39
C PRO A 107 4.26 -17.50 13.35
N ASP A 108 5.42 -16.92 13.01
CA ASP A 108 6.67 -17.03 13.74
C ASP A 108 7.26 -15.67 14.15
N LYS A 109 8.30 -15.72 14.99
CA LYS A 109 8.94 -14.54 15.58
C LYS A 109 9.51 -13.58 14.53
N ASP A 110 10.16 -14.11 13.49
CA ASP A 110 10.82 -13.31 12.46
C ASP A 110 9.76 -12.57 11.63
N THR A 111 8.67 -13.25 11.30
CA THR A 111 7.53 -12.65 10.61
C THR A 111 6.88 -11.57 11.47
N TYR A 112 6.74 -11.75 12.78
CA TYR A 112 6.19 -10.69 13.64
C TYR A 112 7.13 -9.48 13.76
N ALA A 113 8.44 -9.68 13.80
CA ALA A 113 9.42 -8.58 13.73
C ALA A 113 9.34 -7.81 12.40
N LEU A 114 9.11 -8.53 11.30
CA LEU A 114 8.84 -7.93 9.99
C LEU A 114 7.55 -7.08 10.02
N ILE A 115 6.48 -7.59 10.64
CA ILE A 115 5.22 -6.85 10.78
C ILE A 115 5.41 -5.56 11.60
N VAL A 116 6.18 -5.60 12.69
CA VAL A 116 6.51 -4.38 13.46
C VAL A 116 7.22 -3.36 12.57
N SER A 117 8.21 -3.82 11.78
CA SER A 117 8.97 -2.95 10.87
C SER A 117 8.06 -2.34 9.79
N PHE A 118 7.18 -3.15 9.18
CA PHE A 118 6.19 -2.71 8.21
C PHE A 118 5.22 -1.66 8.79
N LEU A 119 4.63 -1.94 9.96
CA LEU A 119 3.67 -1.04 10.61
C LEU A 119 4.34 0.29 10.97
N ARG A 120 5.55 0.22 11.55
CA ARG A 120 6.31 1.42 11.91
C ARG A 120 6.62 2.28 10.69
N ALA A 121 7.12 1.68 9.61
CA ALA A 121 7.41 2.41 8.38
C ALA A 121 6.15 3.04 7.77
N THR A 122 5.08 2.27 7.59
CA THR A 122 3.84 2.75 6.95
C THR A 122 3.10 3.79 7.78
N LEU A 123 2.96 3.60 9.09
CA LEU A 123 2.32 4.58 9.96
C LEU A 123 3.15 5.87 10.05
N THR A 124 4.48 5.76 10.17
CA THR A 124 5.36 6.94 10.15
C THR A 124 5.25 7.70 8.83
N SER A 125 5.14 6.97 7.70
CA SER A 125 4.96 7.59 6.40
C SER A 125 3.67 8.40 6.31
N CYS A 126 2.57 7.93 6.92
CA CYS A 126 1.33 8.68 7.01
C CYS A 126 1.54 9.98 7.80
N VAL A 127 2.17 9.91 8.98
CA VAL A 127 2.46 11.09 9.80
C VAL A 127 3.27 12.14 9.03
N VAL A 128 4.28 11.71 8.26
CA VAL A 128 5.08 12.62 7.44
C VAL A 128 4.25 13.28 6.33
N LEU A 129 3.42 12.52 5.61
CA LEU A 129 2.60 13.07 4.52
C LEU A 129 1.47 13.96 5.04
N GLU A 130 0.87 13.61 6.18
CA GLU A 130 -0.22 14.36 6.81
C GLU A 130 0.24 15.76 7.26
N ALA A 131 1.49 15.91 7.68
CA ALA A 131 2.09 17.22 7.96
C ALA A 131 2.13 18.15 6.73
N HIS A 132 1.98 17.58 5.53
CA HIS A 132 1.88 18.29 4.26
C HIS A 132 0.47 18.22 3.64
N GLN A 133 -0.54 17.78 4.38
CA GLN A 133 -1.91 17.56 3.89
C GLN A 133 -1.97 16.63 2.67
N HIS A 134 -1.06 15.67 2.60
CA HIS A 134 -1.00 14.64 1.57
C HIS A 134 -1.29 13.27 2.16
N ILE A 135 -1.73 12.36 1.30
CA ILE A 135 -1.97 10.96 1.62
C ILE A 135 -1.40 10.07 0.52
N ASN A 136 -0.99 8.85 0.88
CA ASN A 136 -0.75 7.78 -0.07
C ASN A 136 -2.00 6.91 -0.20
N THR A 137 -2.52 6.77 -1.42
CA THR A 137 -3.71 5.95 -1.68
C THR A 137 -3.38 4.51 -2.10
N ASP A 138 -2.11 4.12 -2.26
CA ASP A 138 -1.72 2.81 -2.80
C ASP A 138 -0.84 2.00 -1.84
N PHE A 139 -1.23 1.95 -0.56
CA PHE A 139 -0.72 0.92 0.34
C PHE A 139 -1.22 -0.45 -0.16
N LYS A 140 -0.26 -1.31 -0.52
CA LYS A 140 -0.45 -2.71 -0.91
C LYS A 140 0.87 -3.47 -0.72
N PRO A 141 0.85 -4.81 -0.63
CA PRO A 141 2.06 -5.57 -0.33
C PRO A 141 3.22 -5.36 -1.31
N SER A 142 2.94 -5.13 -2.61
CA SER A 142 3.99 -4.88 -3.61
C SER A 142 4.67 -3.51 -3.49
N ASN A 143 4.04 -2.55 -2.79
CA ASN A 143 4.62 -1.22 -2.54
C ASN A 143 5.34 -1.12 -1.19
N ILE A 144 5.40 -2.21 -0.42
CA ILE A 144 6.19 -2.27 0.82
C ILE A 144 7.49 -2.97 0.50
N LEU A 145 8.57 -2.21 0.54
CA LEU A 145 9.91 -2.66 0.17
C LEU A 145 10.68 -3.09 1.40
N LEU A 146 11.42 -4.20 1.27
CA LEU A 146 12.06 -4.88 2.38
C LEU A 146 13.51 -5.24 2.06
N SER A 147 14.37 -5.12 3.06
CA SER A 147 15.74 -5.65 3.04
C SER A 147 16.09 -6.26 4.37
N ASN A 148 17.06 -7.18 4.38
CA ASN A 148 17.57 -7.83 5.58
C ASN A 148 16.48 -8.61 6.35
N VAL A 149 15.49 -9.16 5.64
CA VAL A 149 14.31 -9.85 6.22
C VAL A 149 14.68 -11.08 7.06
N ASN A 150 15.84 -11.68 6.80
CA ASN A 150 16.36 -12.85 7.53
C ASN A 150 17.37 -12.45 8.62
N THR A 151 17.32 -11.21 9.09
CA THR A 151 18.26 -10.67 10.09
C THR A 151 17.51 -9.98 11.22
N SER A 152 18.22 -9.65 12.30
CA SER A 152 17.68 -8.85 13.40
C SER A 152 17.45 -7.37 13.07
N ARG A 153 17.79 -6.91 11.86
CA ARG A 153 17.72 -5.50 11.43
C ARG A 153 16.93 -5.33 10.13
N ILE A 154 15.68 -5.77 10.18
CA ILE A 154 14.75 -5.66 9.05
C ILE A 154 14.57 -4.18 8.69
N THR A 155 14.72 -3.87 7.41
CA THR A 155 14.42 -2.55 6.86
C THR A 155 13.12 -2.65 6.09
N ALA A 156 12.13 -1.83 6.47
CA ALA A 156 10.87 -1.69 5.74
C ALA A 156 10.69 -0.25 5.31
N LYS A 157 10.29 -0.05 4.04
CA LYS A 157 10.06 1.27 3.46
C LYS A 157 8.85 1.28 2.55
N VAL A 158 8.16 2.40 2.51
CA VAL A 158 7.11 2.68 1.54
C VAL A 158 7.77 3.05 0.22
N GLY A 159 7.42 2.28 -0.82
CA GLY A 159 7.72 2.56 -2.21
C GLY A 159 6.52 3.16 -2.93
N ASP A 160 6.74 3.49 -4.21
CA ASP A 160 5.76 4.04 -5.16
C ASP A 160 4.95 5.23 -4.59
N LEU A 161 5.47 6.44 -4.82
CA LEU A 161 4.80 7.68 -4.41
C LEU A 161 4.00 8.33 -5.55
N GLY A 162 3.79 7.63 -6.67
CA GLY A 162 3.15 8.20 -7.87
C GLY A 162 1.68 8.58 -7.70
N VAL A 163 1.05 8.08 -6.63
CA VAL A 163 -0.32 8.41 -6.23
C VAL A 163 -0.39 8.98 -4.81
N VAL A 164 0.70 9.59 -4.35
CA VAL A 164 0.64 10.56 -3.26
C VAL A 164 -0.03 11.84 -3.78
N VAL A 165 -1.11 12.24 -3.13
CA VAL A 165 -1.96 13.35 -3.55
C VAL A 165 -2.43 14.15 -2.34
N PRO A 166 -2.91 15.40 -2.53
CA PRO A 166 -3.55 16.13 -1.45
C PRO A 166 -4.72 15.33 -0.85
N SER A 167 -4.90 15.46 0.46
CA SER A 167 -6.02 14.83 1.17
C SER A 167 -7.37 15.28 0.58
N ASN A 168 -8.34 14.37 0.55
CA ASN A 168 -9.67 14.57 -0.02
C ASN A 168 -9.70 14.83 -1.54
N TYR A 169 -8.59 14.61 -2.26
CA TYR A 169 -8.51 14.87 -3.71
C TYR A 169 -9.02 13.71 -4.57
N LEU A 170 -8.65 12.47 -4.23
CA LEU A 170 -8.87 11.30 -5.09
C LEU A 170 -10.01 10.42 -4.57
N PHE A 171 -10.95 10.10 -5.46
CA PHE A 171 -12.02 9.13 -5.22
C PHE A 171 -11.62 7.77 -5.79
N ASN A 172 -11.96 6.68 -5.09
CA ASN A 172 -11.64 5.31 -5.50
C ASN A 172 -10.14 5.05 -5.78
N GLY A 173 -9.25 5.85 -5.21
CA GLY A 173 -7.80 5.77 -5.42
C GLY A 173 -7.13 4.54 -4.81
N GLN A 174 -7.79 3.92 -3.83
CA GLN A 174 -7.29 2.74 -3.14
C GLN A 174 -7.57 1.44 -3.90
N PRO A 175 -6.63 0.48 -3.95
CA PRO A 175 -6.88 -0.87 -4.44
C PRO A 175 -8.07 -1.51 -3.73
N PHE A 176 -8.86 -2.32 -4.42
CA PHE A 176 -10.10 -2.90 -3.86
C PHE A 176 -9.90 -3.54 -2.47
N ALA A 177 -8.84 -4.32 -2.29
CA ALA A 177 -8.60 -5.02 -1.03
C ALA A 177 -8.16 -4.10 0.12
N MET A 178 -7.63 -2.92 -0.18
CA MET A 178 -7.14 -1.93 0.79
C MET A 178 -8.06 -0.71 0.90
N ARG A 179 -9.11 -0.66 0.08
CA ARG A 179 -10.05 0.46 0.04
C ARG A 179 -10.89 0.50 1.31
N ALA A 180 -10.92 1.69 1.93
CA ALA A 180 -11.66 1.92 3.15
C ALA A 180 -13.19 1.91 2.92
N PRO A 181 -13.99 1.56 3.93
CA PRO A 181 -15.44 1.41 3.78
C PRO A 181 -16.12 2.71 3.32
N GLU A 182 -15.69 3.85 3.83
CA GLU A 182 -16.19 5.17 3.44
C GLU A 182 -15.87 5.52 1.97
N VAL A 183 -14.74 5.03 1.44
CA VAL A 183 -14.35 5.27 0.05
C VAL A 183 -15.25 4.49 -0.91
N TYR A 184 -15.66 3.26 -0.54
CA TYR A 184 -16.71 2.53 -1.26
C TYR A 184 -18.06 3.24 -1.27
N LEU A 185 -18.32 4.07 -0.25
CA LEU A 185 -19.53 4.88 -0.14
C LEU A 185 -19.39 6.26 -0.80
N GLY A 186 -18.33 6.47 -1.57
CA GLY A 186 -18.14 7.69 -2.37
C GLY A 186 -17.43 8.82 -1.64
N ALA A 187 -16.94 8.62 -0.41
CA ALA A 187 -16.05 9.59 0.23
C ALA A 187 -14.69 9.60 -0.51
N PRO A 188 -14.02 10.77 -0.60
CA PRO A 188 -12.67 10.80 -1.12
C PRO A 188 -11.70 10.11 -0.13
N CYS A 189 -10.54 9.68 -0.64
CA CYS A 189 -9.48 9.19 0.23
C CYS A 189 -8.98 10.34 1.13
N ALA A 190 -8.83 10.02 2.41
CA ALA A 190 -8.40 10.93 3.46
C ALA A 190 -7.47 10.21 4.46
N GLU A 191 -6.97 10.92 5.46
CA GLU A 191 -6.03 10.42 6.47
C GLU A 191 -6.53 9.13 7.14
N PRO A 192 -7.79 9.02 7.63
CA PRO A 192 -8.28 7.78 8.23
C PRO A 192 -8.25 6.61 7.24
N SER A 193 -8.50 6.86 5.95
CA SER A 193 -8.52 5.81 4.94
C SER A 193 -7.14 5.16 4.75
N GLN A 194 -6.03 5.88 5.04
CA GLN A 194 -4.68 5.31 5.02
C GLN A 194 -4.48 4.28 6.14
N VAL A 195 -4.95 4.58 7.35
CA VAL A 195 -4.85 3.66 8.50
C VAL A 195 -5.60 2.35 8.23
N TRP A 196 -6.78 2.44 7.60
CA TRP A 196 -7.48 1.25 7.10
C TRP A 196 -6.66 0.51 6.05
N ALA A 197 -6.13 1.20 5.04
CA ALA A 197 -5.37 0.59 3.96
C ALA A 197 -4.11 -0.14 4.46
N ILE A 198 -3.42 0.38 5.47
CA ILE A 198 -2.28 -0.28 6.12
C ILE A 198 -2.72 -1.58 6.79
N ALA A 199 -3.77 -1.54 7.61
CA ALA A 199 -4.25 -2.74 8.31
C ALA A 199 -4.81 -3.78 7.33
N ALA A 200 -5.51 -3.34 6.28
CA ALA A 200 -6.01 -4.18 5.21
C ALA A 200 -4.86 -4.78 4.37
N THR A 201 -3.78 -4.03 4.13
CA THR A 201 -2.55 -4.53 3.50
C THR A 201 -1.99 -5.71 4.26
N LEU A 202 -1.87 -5.55 5.58
CA LEU A 202 -1.37 -6.59 6.46
C LEU A 202 -2.30 -7.81 6.50
N LEU A 203 -3.61 -7.59 6.68
CA LEU A 203 -4.59 -8.67 6.77
C LEU A 203 -4.66 -9.49 5.48
N VAL A 204 -4.61 -8.84 4.30
CA VAL A 204 -4.64 -9.52 3.00
C VAL A 204 -3.34 -10.26 2.72
N TRP A 205 -2.20 -9.75 3.18
CA TRP A 205 -0.93 -10.49 3.09
C TRP A 205 -0.95 -11.75 3.97
N ILE A 206 -1.46 -11.65 5.20
CA ILE A 206 -1.62 -12.80 6.11
C ILE A 206 -2.67 -13.80 5.58
N LYS A 207 -3.78 -13.29 5.05
CA LYS A 207 -4.93 -14.07 4.60
C LYS A 207 -5.45 -13.57 3.25
N PRO A 208 -4.84 -14.02 2.14
CA PRO A 208 -5.25 -13.60 0.81
C PRO A 208 -6.73 -13.86 0.53
N GLY A 209 -7.36 -12.92 -0.18
CA GLY A 209 -8.76 -13.02 -0.60
C GLY A 209 -9.82 -12.70 0.46
N VAL A 210 -9.45 -12.44 1.71
CA VAL A 210 -10.41 -12.08 2.77
C VAL A 210 -11.07 -10.71 2.55
N LEU A 211 -10.39 -9.82 1.82
CA LEU A 211 -10.90 -8.51 1.38
C LEU A 211 -10.78 -8.37 -0.14
N GLY A 212 -11.43 -7.34 -0.68
CA GLY A 212 -11.36 -6.97 -2.09
C GLY A 212 -12.08 -7.93 -3.04
N SER A 213 -11.80 -7.77 -4.33
CA SER A 213 -12.52 -8.43 -5.43
C SER A 213 -12.09 -9.87 -5.72
N GLN A 214 -11.10 -10.41 -5.03
CA GLN A 214 -10.65 -11.79 -5.27
C GLN A 214 -11.80 -12.79 -5.06
N GLY A 215 -11.95 -13.76 -5.97
CA GLY A 215 -13.06 -14.72 -5.96
C GLY A 215 -14.40 -14.14 -6.43
N CYS A 216 -14.45 -12.88 -6.85
CA CYS A 216 -15.63 -12.31 -7.49
C CYS A 216 -15.84 -12.95 -8.87
N PRO A 217 -17.06 -13.43 -9.20
CA PRO A 217 -17.33 -14.05 -10.49
C PRO A 217 -17.37 -13.05 -11.66
N TYR A 218 -17.64 -11.77 -11.40
CA TYR A 218 -17.79 -10.75 -12.43
C TYR A 218 -17.16 -9.42 -12.03
N SER A 219 -16.31 -8.85 -12.88
CA SER A 219 -15.62 -7.58 -12.60
C SER A 219 -16.57 -6.40 -12.33
N LEU A 220 -17.75 -6.40 -12.95
CA LEU A 220 -18.77 -5.36 -12.79
C LEU A 220 -19.33 -5.22 -11.37
N ILE A 221 -19.20 -6.26 -10.53
CA ILE A 221 -19.69 -6.24 -9.15
C ILE A 221 -18.55 -6.24 -8.13
N ASN A 222 -17.32 -5.90 -8.56
CA ASN A 222 -16.14 -5.89 -7.68
C ASN A 222 -16.33 -5.01 -6.43
N ASP A 223 -16.93 -3.83 -6.59
CA ASP A 223 -17.23 -2.96 -5.44
C ASP A 223 -18.23 -3.61 -4.49
N SER A 224 -19.38 -4.03 -5.01
CA SER A 224 -20.43 -4.71 -4.24
C SER A 224 -19.91 -5.95 -3.51
N TRP A 225 -19.08 -6.75 -4.18
CA TRP A 225 -18.44 -7.93 -3.64
C TRP A 225 -17.48 -7.59 -2.49
N SER A 226 -16.64 -6.58 -2.69
CA SER A 226 -15.67 -6.13 -1.68
C SER A 226 -16.38 -5.56 -0.46
N MET A 227 -17.44 -4.76 -0.65
CA MET A 227 -18.29 -4.27 0.42
C MET A 227 -18.97 -5.42 1.17
N ALA A 228 -19.48 -6.42 0.47
CA ALA A 228 -20.11 -7.57 1.12
C ALA A 228 -19.11 -8.33 2.01
N LYS A 229 -17.85 -8.49 1.58
CA LYS A 229 -16.79 -9.08 2.42
C LYS A 229 -16.49 -8.26 3.67
N ILE A 230 -16.36 -6.94 3.53
CA ILE A 230 -16.18 -6.04 4.69
C ILE A 230 -17.36 -6.20 5.65
N LYS A 231 -18.59 -6.29 5.14
CA LYS A 231 -19.79 -6.52 5.95
C LYS A 231 -19.78 -7.86 6.69
N GLN A 232 -19.24 -8.92 6.11
CA GLN A 232 -19.08 -10.21 6.80
C GLN A 232 -18.04 -10.14 7.92
N LEU A 233 -16.89 -9.52 7.65
CA LEU A 233 -15.84 -9.33 8.66
C LEU A 233 -16.30 -8.40 9.80
N PHE A 234 -17.05 -7.36 9.46
CA PHE A 234 -17.55 -6.35 10.39
C PHE A 234 -19.08 -6.25 10.31
N PRO A 235 -19.84 -7.19 10.92
CA PRO A 235 -21.30 -7.21 10.88
C PRO A 235 -21.97 -5.93 11.39
N GLN A 236 -21.28 -5.17 12.24
CA GLN A 236 -21.72 -3.87 12.73
C GLN A 236 -21.61 -2.73 11.71
N TRP A 237 -20.84 -2.89 10.63
CA TRP A 237 -20.71 -1.86 9.61
C TRP A 237 -22.05 -1.66 8.90
N HIS A 238 -22.57 -0.44 8.92
CA HIS A 238 -23.82 -0.11 8.26
C HIS A 238 -23.56 0.23 6.79
N ILE A 239 -24.14 -0.57 5.89
CA ILE A 239 -24.25 -0.21 4.47
C ILE A 239 -25.62 0.47 4.29
N PRO A 240 -25.66 1.74 3.83
CA PRO A 240 -26.90 2.50 3.66
C PRO A 240 -27.88 1.82 2.69
N ALA A 241 -29.15 2.22 2.73
CA ALA A 241 -30.11 1.76 1.73
C ALA A 241 -29.82 2.44 0.37
N PRO A 242 -30.14 1.81 -0.77
CA PRO A 242 -30.00 2.44 -2.09
C PRO A 242 -30.68 3.80 -2.20
N GLU A 243 -31.74 4.02 -1.45
CA GLU A 243 -32.50 5.26 -1.42
C GLU A 243 -31.75 6.40 -0.73
N ASP A 244 -30.82 6.05 0.18
CA ASP A 244 -30.05 6.99 1.01
C ASP A 244 -28.75 7.45 0.34
N VAL A 245 -28.37 6.86 -0.80
CA VAL A 245 -27.14 7.21 -1.54
C VAL A 245 -27.45 7.92 -2.86
N GLN A 246 -26.63 8.91 -3.20
CA GLN A 246 -26.75 9.67 -4.44
C GLN A 246 -25.92 9.03 -5.56
N GLY A 247 -26.43 9.07 -6.79
CA GLY A 247 -25.78 8.51 -7.98
C GLY A 247 -26.13 7.05 -8.26
N HIS A 248 -26.55 6.76 -9.48
CA HIS A 248 -27.03 5.43 -9.88
C HIS A 248 -26.01 4.31 -9.64
N SER A 249 -24.72 4.57 -9.92
CA SER A 249 -23.65 3.58 -9.69
C SER A 249 -23.54 3.18 -8.22
N PHE A 250 -23.63 4.14 -7.29
CA PHE A 250 -23.54 3.85 -5.85
C PHE A 250 -24.79 3.11 -5.36
N LYS A 251 -25.99 3.43 -5.90
CA LYS A 251 -27.23 2.71 -5.60
C LYS A 251 -27.11 1.22 -5.94
N ASP A 252 -26.63 0.91 -7.13
CA ASP A 252 -26.44 -0.47 -7.58
C ASP A 252 -25.37 -1.20 -6.75
N GLN A 253 -24.30 -0.49 -6.36
CA GLN A 253 -23.25 -1.03 -5.50
C GLN A 253 -23.78 -1.43 -4.11
N VAL A 254 -24.45 -0.52 -3.41
CA VAL A 254 -25.00 -0.80 -2.06
C VAL A 254 -26.12 -1.85 -2.12
N TYR A 255 -26.95 -1.82 -3.16
CA TYR A 255 -27.97 -2.84 -3.40
C TYR A 255 -27.33 -4.22 -3.56
N GLY A 256 -26.34 -4.33 -4.44
CA GLY A 256 -25.59 -5.57 -4.69
C GLY A 256 -24.91 -6.08 -3.42
N ALA A 257 -24.21 -5.23 -2.68
CA ALA A 257 -23.49 -5.62 -1.47
C ALA A 257 -24.44 -6.23 -0.41
N ARG A 258 -25.61 -5.61 -0.22
CA ARG A 258 -26.63 -6.08 0.74
C ARG A 258 -27.28 -7.41 0.33
N LYS A 259 -27.39 -7.69 -0.97
CA LYS A 259 -27.96 -8.93 -1.50
C LYS A 259 -26.95 -10.07 -1.54
N LEU A 260 -25.71 -9.79 -1.96
CA LEU A 260 -24.64 -10.77 -2.09
C LEU A 260 -24.33 -11.50 -0.78
N GLY A 261 -24.33 -10.77 0.35
CA GLY A 261 -24.09 -11.36 1.67
C GLY A 261 -25.11 -12.42 2.10
N LYS A 262 -26.24 -12.58 1.38
CA LYS A 262 -27.29 -13.57 1.65
C LYS A 262 -27.33 -14.72 0.64
N LEU A 263 -26.59 -14.60 -0.47
CA LEU A 263 -26.80 -15.42 -1.67
C LEU A 263 -25.52 -16.09 -2.18
N ALA A 264 -24.35 -15.70 -1.68
CA ALA A 264 -23.07 -16.22 -2.16
C ALA A 264 -22.42 -17.12 -1.09
N PRO A 265 -22.33 -18.44 -1.32
CA PRO A 265 -21.66 -19.37 -0.40
C PRO A 265 -20.20 -18.99 -0.07
N LEU A 266 -19.49 -18.38 -1.03
CA LEU A 266 -18.13 -17.88 -0.82
C LEU A 266 -18.06 -16.73 0.19
N LEU A 267 -19.11 -15.91 0.29
CA LEU A 267 -19.20 -14.85 1.29
C LEU A 267 -19.63 -15.40 2.65
N GLU A 268 -20.46 -16.45 2.67
CA GLU A 268 -20.83 -17.17 3.91
C GLU A 268 -19.63 -17.85 4.58
N ALA A 269 -18.58 -18.19 3.82
CA ALA A 269 -17.36 -18.77 4.36
C ALA A 269 -16.48 -17.78 5.14
N ILE A 270 -16.69 -16.46 4.97
CA ILE A 270 -15.96 -15.43 5.70
C ILE A 270 -16.67 -15.19 7.02
N ALA A 271 -16.00 -15.54 8.12
CA ALA A 271 -16.50 -15.32 9.47
C ALA A 271 -16.26 -13.87 9.92
N PRO A 272 -16.90 -13.43 11.02
CA PRO A 272 -16.55 -12.16 11.66
C PRO A 272 -15.07 -12.09 12.00
N PHE A 273 -14.52 -10.87 11.99
CA PHE A 273 -13.09 -10.57 12.08
C PHE A 273 -12.31 -11.40 13.12
N ASP A 274 -12.86 -11.53 14.33
CA ASP A 274 -12.19 -12.24 15.43
C ASP A 274 -12.07 -13.74 15.20
N GLU A 275 -13.05 -14.34 14.54
CA GLU A 275 -13.02 -15.76 14.17
C GLU A 275 -12.15 -15.96 12.93
N GLU A 276 -12.29 -15.10 11.93
CA GLU A 276 -11.55 -15.20 10.68
C GLU A 276 -10.04 -15.10 10.89
N THR A 277 -9.62 -14.25 11.83
CA THR A 277 -8.22 -14.11 12.22
C THR A 277 -7.68 -15.27 13.06
N ARG A 278 -8.54 -16.05 13.76
CA ARG A 278 -8.09 -17.30 14.43
C ARG A 278 -7.63 -18.34 13.43
N LYS A 279 -8.24 -18.37 12.24
CA LYS A 279 -7.94 -19.36 11.19
C LYS A 279 -6.52 -19.25 10.63
N VAL A 280 -5.79 -18.17 10.95
CA VAL A 280 -4.42 -17.89 10.47
C VAL A 280 -3.43 -17.66 11.62
N GLU A 281 -3.79 -18.10 12.82
CA GLU A 281 -2.90 -18.20 13.98
C GLU A 281 -2.23 -16.86 14.39
N ILE A 282 -2.82 -15.71 14.06
CA ILE A 282 -2.26 -14.43 14.53
C ILE A 282 -2.36 -14.34 16.05
N PRO A 283 -1.31 -13.83 16.73
CA PRO A 283 -1.31 -13.66 18.17
C PRO A 283 -2.36 -12.63 18.57
N ARG A 284 -2.77 -12.70 19.84
CA ARG A 284 -3.81 -11.82 20.37
C ARG A 284 -3.43 -10.35 20.21
N GLU A 285 -2.18 -10.01 20.48
CA GLU A 285 -1.66 -8.65 20.45
C GLU A 285 -1.75 -8.04 19.05
N LEU A 286 -1.38 -8.81 18.01
CA LEU A 286 -1.53 -8.37 16.62
C LEU A 286 -3.00 -8.21 16.23
N ARG A 287 -3.86 -9.11 16.71
CA ARG A 287 -5.30 -9.03 16.44
C ARG A 287 -5.95 -7.83 17.10
N ASP A 288 -5.59 -7.56 18.35
CA ASP A 288 -6.08 -6.41 19.11
C ASP A 288 -5.66 -5.10 18.42
N LEU A 289 -4.42 -5.03 17.91
CA LEU A 289 -3.94 -3.93 17.09
C LEU A 289 -4.68 -3.78 15.76
N LEU A 290 -4.86 -4.86 15.00
CA LEU A 290 -5.64 -4.83 13.76
C LEU A 290 -7.09 -4.39 14.02
N ARG A 291 -7.72 -4.84 15.11
CA ARG A 291 -9.07 -4.41 15.51
C ARG A 291 -9.12 -2.92 15.81
N PHE A 292 -8.08 -2.38 16.45
CA PHE A 292 -7.96 -0.95 16.75
C PHE A 292 -7.83 -0.10 15.48
N MET A 293 -7.11 -0.59 14.46
CA MET A 293 -6.93 0.13 13.19
C MET A 293 -8.11 -0.03 12.22
N MET A 294 -8.71 -1.22 12.14
CA MET A 294 -9.76 -1.57 11.18
C MET A 294 -11.16 -1.20 11.69
N VAL A 295 -11.34 0.07 12.07
CA VAL A 295 -12.65 0.60 12.46
C VAL A 295 -13.40 1.08 11.21
N PRO A 296 -14.58 0.53 10.88
CA PRO A 296 -15.29 0.90 9.65
C PRO A 296 -15.78 2.36 9.62
N ASN A 297 -16.11 2.93 10.78
CA ASN A 297 -16.45 4.35 10.88
C ASN A 297 -15.15 5.18 10.89
N PRO A 298 -14.89 6.02 9.86
CA PRO A 298 -13.65 6.79 9.77
C PRO A 298 -13.49 7.81 10.91
N VAL A 299 -14.58 8.33 11.49
CA VAL A 299 -14.53 9.30 12.60
C VAL A 299 -14.04 8.65 13.90
N ALA A 300 -14.32 7.36 14.07
CA ALA A 300 -13.89 6.59 15.24
C ALA A 300 -12.55 5.86 15.01
N ARG A 301 -11.99 5.95 13.81
CA ARG A 301 -10.73 5.30 13.46
C ARG A 301 -9.56 6.13 14.01
N PRO A 302 -8.55 5.51 14.64
CA PRO A 302 -7.41 6.26 15.15
C PRO A 302 -6.60 6.90 14.02
N SER A 303 -5.91 8.00 14.30
CA SER A 303 -4.89 8.54 13.40
C SER A 303 -3.65 7.64 13.37
N ALA A 304 -2.79 7.80 12.36
CA ALA A 304 -1.55 7.03 12.29
C ALA A 304 -0.63 7.29 13.50
N SER A 305 -0.57 8.54 13.96
CA SER A 305 0.14 8.91 15.19
C SER A 305 -0.43 8.26 16.43
N ASP A 306 -1.77 8.17 16.56
CA ASP A 306 -2.41 7.52 17.70
C ASP A 306 -2.07 6.03 17.75
N VAL A 307 -2.05 5.35 16.59
CA VAL A 307 -1.66 3.94 16.50
C VAL A 307 -0.22 3.75 16.98
N LEU A 308 0.72 4.58 16.52
CA LEU A 308 2.14 4.48 16.89
C LEU A 308 2.40 4.61 18.39
N VAL A 309 1.58 5.37 19.13
CA VAL A 309 1.71 5.55 20.58
C VAL A 309 0.72 4.72 21.41
N SER A 310 -0.15 3.96 20.73
CA SER A 310 -1.21 3.17 21.36
C SER A 310 -0.66 2.10 22.31
N LYS A 311 -1.52 1.63 23.22
CA LYS A 311 -1.19 0.49 24.08
C LYS A 311 -1.17 -0.81 23.28
N GLU A 312 -2.00 -0.91 22.24
CA GLU A 312 -2.11 -2.05 21.35
C GLU A 312 -0.82 -2.27 20.56
N PHE A 313 -0.25 -1.20 19.99
CA PHE A 313 1.00 -1.31 19.25
C PHE A 313 2.16 -1.65 20.18
N ARG A 314 2.27 -0.97 21.33
CA ARG A 314 3.29 -1.29 22.35
C ARG A 314 3.17 -2.73 22.88
N ALA A 315 1.96 -3.23 23.08
CA ALA A 315 1.73 -4.61 23.50
C ALA A 315 2.25 -5.60 22.45
N PHE A 316 2.00 -5.35 21.16
CA PHE A 316 2.53 -6.17 20.09
C PHE A 316 4.06 -6.11 19.99
N GLU A 317 4.66 -4.91 20.11
CA GLU A 317 6.11 -4.77 20.15
C GLU A 317 6.74 -5.53 21.33
N THR A 318 6.12 -5.43 22.51
CA THR A 318 6.56 -6.16 23.71
C THR A 318 6.46 -7.66 23.51
N PHE A 319 5.37 -8.15 22.90
CA PHE A 319 5.20 -9.56 22.57
C PHE A 319 6.30 -10.09 21.63
N VAL A 320 6.69 -9.29 20.63
CA VAL A 320 7.77 -9.64 19.69
C VAL A 320 9.14 -9.60 20.36
N GLY A 321 9.41 -8.61 21.22
CA GLY A 321 10.69 -8.45 21.90
C GLY A 321 10.89 -9.35 23.13
N GLY A 322 9.81 -9.84 23.74
CA GLY A 322 9.84 -10.69 24.93
C GLY A 322 9.90 -12.20 24.66
N ARG A 323 9.89 -12.62 23.39
CA ARG A 323 10.14 -13.99 22.94
C ARG A 323 11.50 -14.10 22.27
#